data_AF-A0A4D5RBL4-F1
#
_entry.id   AF-A0A4D5RBL4-F1
#
_cell.length_a   1.000
_cell.length_b   1.000
_cell.length_c   1.000
_cell.angle_alpha   90.00
_cell.angle_beta   90.00
_cell.angle_gamma   90.00
#
_symmetry.space_group_name_H-M   'P 1'
#
loop_
_entity.id
_entity.type
_entity.pdbx_description
1 polymer ?
#
loop_
_entity_poly.entity_id
_entity_poly.type
_entity_poly.pdbx_seq_one_letter_code
_entity_poly.pdbx_strand_id
1 'polypeptide(L)'
;PDQGSAAQFEPSKVAKKVVAPNFVMLPYPYLSADVVRSCLQRNILELVRTLEDGLRRFSLGPQGGIVQPVRNTIALQNQNGMLLSMSAHSIDDGILATKVVTYLPENKPPLPTIQGNVLLFDAHTGSLKCMMDAVEMTAYRTAAASAVATKYLATENPKILAVFGSGTQAKSHIQVLSTMFDFQEIRIWNHREESALSLVGELMTSHEIRTRFVASAAEAARDADVIVTATSSPKPVLQADWLKEAAHVNGACTHICWCGNYEKTRIGVVAAVGAPRLDWQELSSDLMLKSVVYVDSVEGALSESGDIVQSRARIYAEIGEVVLGTKENHRNEMTVFKSLGMAIEDALAAELVYRHAVTEKK
;
A
#
# COMPACT_ATOMS: atom_id res chain seq x y z
N PRO A 1 44.01 -7.87 -36.82
CA PRO A 1 43.33 -9.18 -36.72
C PRO A 1 42.28 -9.13 -35.61
N ASP A 2 41.06 -8.84 -36.06
CA ASP A 2 39.73 -8.96 -35.44
C ASP A 2 39.45 -8.44 -34.03
N GLN A 3 38.93 -7.21 -34.03
CA GLN A 3 37.98 -6.70 -33.06
C GLN A 3 36.61 -7.35 -33.32
N GLY A 4 36.11 -8.11 -32.35
CA GLY A 4 34.74 -8.64 -32.39
C GLY A 4 33.72 -7.52 -32.16
N SER A 5 32.91 -7.23 -33.17
CA SER A 5 31.84 -6.23 -33.10
C SER A 5 30.70 -6.73 -32.20
N ALA A 6 30.40 -5.95 -31.16
CA ALA A 6 29.17 -6.09 -30.40
C ALA A 6 27.99 -5.75 -31.31
N ALA A 7 27.10 -6.70 -31.54
CA ALA A 7 25.86 -6.48 -32.27
C ALA A 7 25.00 -5.46 -31.49
N GLN A 8 24.94 -4.24 -32.02
CA GLN A 8 24.00 -3.21 -31.59
C GLN A 8 22.58 -3.68 -31.92
N PHE A 9 21.75 -3.86 -30.90
CA PHE A 9 20.34 -4.12 -31.06
C PHE A 9 19.66 -2.80 -31.47
N GLU A 10 19.34 -2.63 -32.76
CA GLU A 10 18.52 -1.52 -33.25
C GLU A 10 17.03 -1.80 -32.98
N PRO A 11 16.33 -1.04 -32.12
CA PRO A 11 14.89 -1.18 -31.95
C PRO A 11 14.17 -0.38 -33.04
N SER A 12 14.25 -0.81 -34.30
CA SER A 12 13.38 -0.27 -35.36
C SER A 12 13.33 -1.17 -36.60
N LYS A 13 12.68 -2.34 -36.50
CA LYS A 13 12.22 -3.12 -37.67
C LYS A 13 11.10 -4.13 -37.39
N VAL A 14 10.37 -3.99 -36.27
CA VAL A 14 9.13 -4.75 -36.02
C VAL A 14 7.95 -3.79 -35.98
N ALA A 15 7.74 -3.08 -37.08
CA ALA A 15 6.56 -2.23 -37.28
C ALA A 15 6.12 -2.20 -38.75
N LYS A 16 6.32 -3.29 -39.50
CA LYS A 16 5.70 -3.47 -40.81
C LYS A 16 5.34 -4.95 -41.02
N LYS A 17 4.03 -5.20 -41.14
CA LYS A 17 3.33 -6.48 -41.40
C LYS A 17 3.38 -7.55 -40.29
N VAL A 18 2.52 -7.37 -39.28
CA VAL A 18 1.79 -8.52 -38.71
C VAL A 18 0.31 -8.29 -39.02
N VAL A 19 -0.11 -8.75 -40.20
CA VAL A 19 -1.51 -9.09 -40.43
C VAL A 19 -1.58 -10.58 -40.15
N ALA A 20 -1.88 -10.97 -38.90
CA ALA A 20 -2.10 -12.36 -38.55
C ALA A 20 -3.62 -12.63 -38.52
N PRO A 21 -4.15 -13.55 -39.35
CA PRO A 21 -5.58 -13.76 -39.51
C PRO A 21 -6.26 -14.57 -38.39
N ASN A 22 -5.53 -14.93 -37.32
CA ASN A 22 -6.04 -15.82 -36.24
C ASN A 22 -5.92 -15.22 -34.83
N PHE A 23 -5.98 -13.90 -34.67
CA PHE A 23 -6.22 -13.32 -33.34
C PHE A 23 -7.70 -13.46 -33.01
N VAL A 24 -8.04 -14.46 -32.21
CA VAL A 24 -9.35 -14.52 -31.55
C VAL A 24 -9.34 -13.45 -30.47
N MET A 25 -10.29 -12.51 -30.54
CA MET A 25 -10.56 -11.62 -29.40
C MET A 25 -10.79 -12.51 -28.18
N LEU A 26 -10.02 -12.30 -27.10
CA LEU A 26 -10.21 -13.06 -25.87
C LEU A 26 -11.71 -13.02 -25.51
N PRO A 27 -12.36 -14.16 -25.23
CA PRO A 27 -13.79 -14.19 -24.93
C PRO A 27 -14.13 -13.52 -23.59
N TYR A 28 -13.13 -12.96 -22.91
CA TYR A 28 -13.22 -12.38 -21.58
C TYR A 28 -12.97 -10.86 -21.67
N PRO A 29 -13.72 -10.03 -20.93
CA PRO A 29 -13.53 -8.60 -20.93
C PRO A 29 -12.16 -8.21 -20.33
N TYR A 30 -11.53 -7.21 -20.94
CA TYR A 30 -10.43 -6.45 -20.35
C TYR A 30 -10.96 -5.14 -19.75
N LEU A 31 -10.71 -4.90 -18.46
CA LEU A 31 -11.05 -3.65 -17.79
C LEU A 31 -9.81 -2.74 -17.74
N SER A 32 -9.89 -1.60 -18.43
CA SER A 32 -8.79 -0.64 -18.51
C SER A 32 -8.55 0.06 -17.17
N ALA A 33 -7.36 0.69 -17.05
CA ALA A 33 -7.00 1.50 -15.89
C ALA A 33 -8.07 2.55 -15.55
N ASP A 34 -8.66 3.23 -16.55
CA ASP A 34 -9.70 4.24 -16.31
C ASP A 34 -10.99 3.64 -15.74
N VAL A 35 -11.40 2.45 -16.22
CA VAL A 35 -12.56 1.74 -15.68
C VAL A 35 -12.30 1.30 -14.24
N VAL A 36 -11.14 0.70 -13.99
CA VAL A 36 -10.70 0.26 -12.65
C VAL A 36 -10.66 1.46 -11.69
N ARG A 37 -9.99 2.55 -12.07
CA ARG A 37 -9.89 3.78 -11.28
C ARG A 37 -11.27 4.35 -10.97
N SER A 38 -12.10 4.58 -11.99
CA SER A 38 -13.43 5.17 -11.81
C SER A 38 -14.33 4.31 -10.92
N CYS A 39 -14.27 2.99 -11.05
CA CYS A 39 -15.01 2.08 -10.19
C CYS A 39 -14.55 2.17 -8.74
N LEU A 40 -13.24 2.09 -8.48
CA LEU A 40 -12.69 2.13 -7.12
C LEU A 40 -12.93 3.48 -6.44
N GLN A 41 -12.79 4.60 -7.19
CA GLN A 41 -13.05 5.95 -6.67
C GLN A 41 -14.50 6.14 -6.21
N ARG A 42 -15.47 5.58 -6.93
CA ARG A 42 -16.89 5.66 -6.58
C ARG A 42 -17.27 4.75 -5.42
N ASN A 43 -16.45 3.74 -5.12
CA ASN A 43 -16.77 2.68 -4.16
C ASN A 43 -15.71 2.54 -3.04
N ILE A 44 -15.00 3.62 -2.67
CA ILE A 44 -13.94 3.58 -1.66
C ILE A 44 -14.40 2.97 -0.33
N LEU A 45 -15.57 3.38 0.18
CA LEU A 45 -16.10 2.85 1.44
C LEU A 45 -16.40 1.34 1.37
N GLU A 46 -16.87 0.87 0.22
CA GLU A 46 -17.11 -0.55 0.00
C GLU A 46 -15.79 -1.30 -0.09
N LEU A 47 -14.80 -0.78 -0.84
CA LEU A 47 -13.46 -1.35 -0.93
C LEU A 47 -12.83 -1.52 0.46
N VAL A 48 -12.87 -0.48 1.30
CA VAL A 48 -12.31 -0.55 2.66
C VAL A 48 -13.02 -1.61 3.50
N ARG A 49 -14.35 -1.69 3.45
CA ARG A 49 -15.11 -2.74 4.18
C ARG A 49 -14.79 -4.15 3.69
N THR A 50 -14.68 -4.33 2.37
CA THR A 50 -14.34 -5.64 1.78
C THR A 50 -12.94 -6.08 2.19
N LEU A 51 -11.96 -5.17 2.17
CA LEU A 51 -10.60 -5.48 2.60
C LEU A 51 -10.51 -5.68 4.13
N GLU A 52 -11.29 -4.94 4.92
CA GLU A 52 -11.39 -5.14 6.37
C GLU A 52 -11.83 -6.58 6.69
N ASP A 53 -12.87 -7.08 6.01
CA ASP A 53 -13.31 -8.46 6.18
C ASP A 53 -12.29 -9.48 5.64
N GLY A 54 -11.65 -9.18 4.50
CA GLY A 54 -10.58 -10.03 3.94
C GLY A 54 -9.39 -10.19 4.89
N LEU A 55 -8.90 -9.09 5.47
CA LEU A 55 -7.82 -9.10 6.46
C LEU A 55 -8.22 -9.85 7.73
N ARG A 56 -9.45 -9.60 8.22
CA ARG A 56 -10.03 -10.31 9.37
C ARG A 56 -10.06 -11.82 9.12
N ARG A 57 -10.56 -12.26 7.97
CA ARG A 57 -10.64 -13.68 7.61
C ARG A 57 -9.25 -14.28 7.40
N PHE A 58 -8.31 -13.57 6.80
CA PHE A 58 -6.95 -14.09 6.64
C PHE A 58 -6.32 -14.46 7.99
N SER A 59 -6.46 -13.60 9.00
CA SER A 59 -5.93 -13.86 10.35
C SER A 59 -6.70 -14.93 11.15
N LEU A 60 -7.83 -15.46 10.64
CA LEU A 60 -8.44 -16.69 11.18
C LEU A 60 -7.69 -17.96 10.71
N GLY A 61 -6.65 -17.82 9.88
CA GLY A 61 -5.89 -18.93 9.32
C GLY A 61 -6.79 -19.83 8.46
N PRO A 62 -6.64 -21.18 8.53
CA PRO A 62 -7.41 -22.10 7.71
C PRO A 62 -8.94 -21.96 7.84
N GLN A 63 -9.44 -21.48 8.98
CA GLN A 63 -10.89 -21.30 9.22
C GLN A 63 -11.47 -20.08 8.52
N GLY A 64 -10.64 -19.12 8.09
CA GLY A 64 -11.09 -17.93 7.38
C GLY A 64 -11.33 -18.14 5.89
N GLY A 65 -11.04 -19.34 5.37
CA GLY A 65 -11.30 -19.69 3.98
C GLY A 65 -10.46 -18.91 2.96
N ILE A 66 -9.36 -18.27 3.39
CA ILE A 66 -8.43 -17.57 2.50
C ILE A 66 -7.14 -18.39 2.40
N VAL A 67 -6.72 -18.62 1.16
CA VAL A 67 -5.42 -19.19 0.84
C VAL A 67 -4.64 -18.19 0.02
N GLN A 68 -3.49 -17.80 0.53
CA GLN A 68 -2.54 -16.95 -0.17
C GLN A 68 -1.11 -17.35 0.23
N PRO A 69 -0.29 -17.85 -0.69
CA PRO A 69 1.14 -17.99 -0.44
C PRO A 69 1.85 -16.64 -0.46
N VAL A 70 3.07 -16.59 0.09
CA VAL A 70 4.02 -15.49 -0.19
C VAL A 70 4.20 -15.37 -1.71
N ARG A 71 4.33 -14.14 -2.20
CA ARG A 71 4.40 -13.89 -3.64
C ARG A 71 5.60 -14.60 -4.25
N ASN A 72 5.42 -15.14 -5.44
CA ASN A 72 6.54 -15.69 -6.20
C ASN A 72 7.27 -14.56 -6.94
N THR A 73 8.60 -14.54 -6.88
CA THR A 73 9.44 -13.54 -7.54
C THR A 73 10.43 -14.21 -8.48
N ILE A 74 10.42 -13.80 -9.74
CA ILE A 74 11.39 -14.23 -10.76
C ILE A 74 12.26 -13.03 -11.12
N ALA A 75 13.53 -13.07 -10.74
CA ALA A 75 14.51 -12.07 -11.16
C ALA A 75 14.91 -12.29 -12.63
N LEU A 76 14.93 -11.21 -13.41
CA LEU A 76 15.37 -11.25 -14.80
C LEU A 76 16.90 -11.35 -14.85
N GLN A 77 17.44 -12.33 -15.58
CA GLN A 77 18.88 -12.61 -15.58
C GLN A 77 19.72 -11.57 -16.35
N ASN A 78 19.09 -10.80 -17.25
CA ASN A 78 19.81 -9.92 -18.19
C ASN A 78 19.61 -8.42 -17.94
N GLN A 79 18.84 -8.04 -16.92
CA GLN A 79 18.57 -6.65 -16.58
C GLN A 79 18.12 -6.54 -15.13
N ASN A 80 18.29 -5.37 -14.53
CA ASN A 80 17.73 -5.10 -13.22
C ASN A 80 16.21 -5.06 -13.36
N GLY A 81 15.53 -6.13 -12.94
CA GLY A 81 14.09 -6.25 -13.07
C GLY A 81 13.56 -7.59 -12.58
N MET A 82 12.25 -7.66 -12.39
CA MET A 82 11.59 -8.85 -11.85
C MET A 82 10.14 -8.97 -12.31
N LEU A 83 9.64 -10.20 -12.33
CA LEU A 83 8.23 -10.54 -12.39
C LEU A 83 7.79 -11.03 -11.02
N LEU A 84 6.67 -10.51 -10.51
CA LEU A 84 6.04 -10.96 -9.28
C LEU A 84 4.66 -11.53 -9.59
N SER A 85 4.34 -12.68 -9.01
CA SER A 85 3.03 -13.32 -9.09
C SER A 85 2.42 -13.43 -7.69
N MET A 86 1.23 -12.88 -7.51
CA MET A 86 0.50 -12.80 -6.25
C MET A 86 -0.87 -13.46 -6.45
N SER A 87 -1.00 -14.71 -6.01
CA SER A 87 -2.22 -15.49 -6.19
C SER A 87 -2.98 -15.62 -4.86
N ALA A 88 -4.30 -15.56 -4.91
CA ALA A 88 -5.16 -15.78 -3.76
C ALA A 88 -6.45 -16.50 -4.15
N HIS A 89 -6.95 -17.29 -3.20
CA HIS A 89 -8.26 -17.92 -3.26
C HIS A 89 -9.05 -17.56 -2.00
N SER A 90 -10.32 -17.23 -2.16
CA SER A 90 -11.29 -17.06 -1.08
C SER A 90 -12.48 -17.98 -1.32
N ILE A 91 -12.73 -18.89 -0.38
CA ILE A 91 -13.83 -19.87 -0.45
C ILE A 91 -15.18 -19.15 -0.39
N ASP A 92 -15.36 -18.28 0.62
CA ASP A 92 -16.65 -17.62 0.89
C ASP A 92 -17.08 -16.68 -0.25
N ASP A 93 -16.11 -16.09 -0.94
CA ASP A 93 -16.39 -15.20 -2.07
C ASP A 93 -16.44 -15.93 -3.42
N GLY A 94 -16.05 -17.21 -3.46
CA GLY A 94 -15.88 -17.96 -4.72
C GLY A 94 -14.84 -17.34 -5.66
N ILE A 95 -13.84 -16.63 -5.11
CA ILE A 95 -12.83 -15.88 -5.87
C ILE A 95 -11.56 -16.70 -5.99
N LEU A 96 -11.03 -16.76 -7.22
CA LEU A 96 -9.64 -17.16 -7.48
C LEU A 96 -9.02 -16.06 -8.35
N ALA A 97 -7.90 -15.47 -7.92
CA ALA A 97 -7.24 -14.43 -8.69
C ALA A 97 -5.73 -14.55 -8.64
N THR A 98 -5.07 -14.03 -9.67
CA THR A 98 -3.63 -13.79 -9.64
C THR A 98 -3.29 -12.43 -10.22
N LYS A 99 -2.53 -11.63 -9.47
CA LYS A 99 -1.88 -10.42 -9.98
C LYS A 99 -0.50 -10.80 -10.47
N VAL A 100 -0.22 -10.47 -11.73
CA VAL A 100 1.10 -10.58 -12.33
C VAL A 100 1.59 -9.17 -12.62
N VAL A 101 2.72 -8.81 -12.01
CA VAL A 101 3.31 -7.48 -12.12
C VAL A 101 4.79 -7.59 -12.47
N THR A 102 5.26 -6.71 -13.35
CA THR A 102 6.68 -6.54 -13.64
C THR A 102 7.18 -5.24 -13.03
N TYR A 103 8.38 -5.29 -12.46
CA TYR A 103 9.12 -4.13 -11.99
C TYR A 103 10.40 -4.01 -12.82
N LEU A 104 10.48 -2.95 -13.62
CA LEU A 104 11.56 -2.65 -14.56
C LEU A 104 12.03 -1.19 -14.34
N PRO A 105 12.97 -0.94 -13.40
CA PRO A 105 13.44 0.39 -13.01
C PRO A 105 14.07 1.19 -14.15
N GLU A 106 14.59 0.50 -15.17
CA GLU A 106 15.24 1.14 -16.32
C GLU A 106 14.26 1.61 -17.41
N ASN A 107 12.97 1.28 -17.29
CA ASN A 107 11.96 1.78 -18.22
C ASN A 107 11.91 3.31 -18.20
N LYS A 108 11.83 3.90 -19.40
CA LYS A 108 11.67 5.34 -19.61
C LYS A 108 10.32 5.62 -20.28
N PRO A 109 9.75 6.83 -20.11
CA PRO A 109 8.53 7.21 -20.79
C PRO A 109 8.58 6.89 -22.30
N PRO A 110 7.49 6.35 -22.88
CA PRO A 110 6.16 6.18 -22.28
C PRO A 110 5.97 4.89 -21.44
N LEU A 111 6.99 4.04 -21.29
CA LEU A 111 6.87 2.79 -20.53
C LEU A 111 6.99 3.04 -19.02
N PRO A 112 6.05 2.56 -18.20
CA PRO A 112 6.14 2.72 -16.76
C PRO A 112 7.08 1.68 -16.12
N THR A 113 7.66 2.04 -14.98
CA THR A 113 8.51 1.15 -14.17
C THR A 113 7.75 -0.06 -13.65
N ILE A 114 6.47 0.10 -13.33
CA ILE A 114 5.60 -0.97 -12.84
C ILE A 114 4.48 -1.17 -13.84
N GLN A 115 4.27 -2.41 -14.27
CA GLN A 115 3.19 -2.82 -15.17
C GLN A 115 2.58 -4.09 -14.63
N GLY A 116 1.27 -4.26 -14.72
CA GLY A 116 0.68 -5.50 -14.27
C GLY A 116 -0.79 -5.64 -14.62
N ASN A 117 -1.25 -6.88 -14.54
CA ASN A 117 -2.64 -7.25 -14.74
C ASN A 117 -3.09 -8.17 -13.61
N VAL A 118 -4.38 -8.09 -13.29
CA VAL A 118 -5.04 -9.10 -12.47
C VAL A 118 -5.92 -9.95 -13.35
N LEU A 119 -5.74 -11.26 -13.20
CA LEU A 119 -6.57 -12.27 -13.82
C LEU A 119 -7.52 -12.78 -12.74
N LEU A 120 -8.82 -12.61 -12.97
CA LEU A 120 -9.88 -13.05 -12.07
C LEU A 120 -10.56 -14.27 -12.67
N PHE A 121 -10.68 -15.34 -11.89
CA PHE A 121 -11.24 -16.62 -12.29
C PHE A 121 -12.49 -16.94 -11.47
N ASP A 122 -13.37 -17.74 -12.05
CA ASP A 122 -14.40 -18.45 -11.32
C ASP A 122 -13.75 -19.63 -10.59
N ALA A 123 -13.81 -19.64 -9.25
CA ALA A 123 -13.11 -20.64 -8.45
C ALA A 123 -13.69 -22.06 -8.60
N HIS A 124 -14.94 -22.21 -9.05
CA HIS A 124 -15.61 -23.50 -9.19
C HIS A 124 -15.26 -24.19 -10.51
N THR A 125 -15.18 -23.42 -11.60
CA THR A 125 -14.96 -23.92 -12.96
C THR A 125 -13.52 -23.74 -13.44
N GLY A 126 -12.74 -22.89 -12.77
CA GLY A 126 -11.40 -22.48 -13.21
C GLY A 126 -11.39 -21.56 -14.43
N SER A 127 -12.56 -21.14 -14.91
CA SER A 127 -12.67 -20.28 -16.09
C SER A 127 -12.24 -18.85 -15.78
N LEU A 128 -11.47 -18.23 -16.68
CA LEU A 128 -11.15 -16.81 -16.58
C LEU A 128 -12.44 -15.98 -16.72
N LYS A 129 -12.71 -15.09 -15.77
CA LYS A 129 -13.86 -14.17 -15.82
C LYS A 129 -13.49 -12.86 -16.51
N CYS A 130 -12.35 -12.29 -16.15
CA CYS A 130 -11.85 -11.05 -16.74
C CYS A 130 -10.36 -10.85 -16.49
N MET A 131 -9.77 -9.96 -17.28
CA MET A 131 -8.46 -9.37 -17.02
C MET A 131 -8.64 -7.88 -16.73
N MET A 132 -7.83 -7.31 -15.84
CA MET A 132 -7.90 -5.90 -15.52
C MET A 132 -6.54 -5.29 -15.22
N ASP A 133 -6.41 -3.98 -15.46
CA ASP A 133 -5.23 -3.22 -15.06
C ASP A 133 -4.97 -3.37 -13.56
N ALA A 134 -3.72 -3.64 -13.18
CA ALA A 134 -3.33 -3.83 -11.79
C ALA A 134 -2.74 -2.58 -11.14
N VAL A 135 -2.37 -1.55 -11.91
CA VAL A 135 -1.65 -0.37 -11.39
C VAL A 135 -2.58 0.46 -10.54
N GLU A 136 -3.74 0.82 -11.10
CA GLU A 136 -4.76 1.58 -10.37
C GLU A 136 -5.30 0.77 -9.19
N MET A 137 -5.59 -0.51 -9.41
CA MET A 137 -6.07 -1.37 -8.34
C MET A 137 -5.07 -1.47 -7.18
N THR A 138 -3.79 -1.66 -7.48
CA THR A 138 -2.72 -1.68 -6.47
C THR A 138 -2.69 -0.37 -5.69
N ALA A 139 -2.90 0.78 -6.32
CA ALA A 139 -2.91 2.06 -5.63
C ALA A 139 -4.04 2.16 -4.60
N TYR A 140 -5.28 1.83 -4.98
CA TYR A 140 -6.44 1.97 -4.08
C TYR A 140 -6.52 0.87 -3.03
N ARG A 141 -6.25 -0.40 -3.38
CA ARG A 141 -6.31 -1.50 -2.42
C ARG A 141 -5.25 -1.36 -1.32
N THR A 142 -4.05 -0.87 -1.66
CA THR A 142 -3.01 -0.60 -0.67
C THR A 142 -3.42 0.53 0.27
N ALA A 143 -3.96 1.63 -0.28
CA ALA A 143 -4.49 2.73 0.51
C ALA A 143 -5.66 2.30 1.41
N ALA A 144 -6.53 1.40 0.93
CA ALA A 144 -7.63 0.86 1.70
C ALA A 144 -7.15 -0.04 2.85
N ALA A 145 -6.14 -0.89 2.65
CA ALA A 145 -5.51 -1.64 3.75
C ALA A 145 -4.94 -0.71 4.82
N SER A 146 -4.23 0.35 4.41
CA SER A 146 -3.75 1.41 5.32
C SER A 146 -4.90 2.11 6.04
N ALA A 147 -6.04 2.33 5.39
CA ALA A 147 -7.22 2.92 6.01
C ALA A 147 -7.88 1.99 7.03
N VAL A 148 -7.94 0.68 6.78
CA VAL A 148 -8.35 -0.32 7.78
C VAL A 148 -7.41 -0.24 8.99
N ALA A 149 -6.10 -0.31 8.78
CA ALA A 149 -5.15 -0.19 9.88
C ALA A 149 -5.32 1.13 10.66
N THR A 150 -5.45 2.25 9.96
CA THR A 150 -5.68 3.57 10.59
C THR A 150 -6.97 3.58 11.41
N LYS A 151 -8.06 2.98 10.90
CA LYS A 151 -9.34 2.86 11.61
C LYS A 151 -9.16 2.15 12.94
N TYR A 152 -8.28 1.15 13.02
CA TYR A 152 -8.05 0.34 14.22
C TYR A 152 -6.94 0.84 15.12
N LEU A 153 -5.94 1.56 14.61
CA LEU A 153 -4.72 1.92 15.34
C LEU A 153 -4.61 3.41 15.66
N ALA A 154 -5.30 4.29 14.92
CA ALA A 154 -5.23 5.72 15.17
C ALA A 154 -6.02 6.13 16.41
N THR A 155 -5.67 7.30 16.93
CA THR A 155 -6.51 8.01 17.89
C THR A 155 -7.88 8.32 17.29
N GLU A 156 -8.87 8.55 18.15
CA GLU A 156 -10.20 8.93 17.69
C GLU A 156 -10.13 10.29 16.99
N ASN A 157 -10.75 10.39 15.80
CA ASN A 157 -10.86 11.63 15.01
C ASN A 157 -9.52 12.29 14.67
N PRO A 158 -8.60 11.61 13.96
CA PRO A 158 -7.30 12.19 13.59
C PRO A 158 -7.51 13.44 12.72
N LYS A 159 -6.74 14.51 13.00
CA LYS A 159 -6.92 15.83 12.36
C LYS A 159 -5.81 16.19 11.39
N ILE A 160 -4.62 15.64 11.56
CA ILE A 160 -3.45 15.99 10.74
C ILE A 160 -2.88 14.74 10.08
N LEU A 161 -2.93 14.71 8.75
CA LEU A 161 -2.31 13.68 7.91
C LEU A 161 -0.98 14.19 7.35
N ALA A 162 0.12 13.51 7.63
CA ALA A 162 1.40 13.74 6.98
C ALA A 162 1.68 12.66 5.95
N VAL A 163 2.15 13.04 4.76
CA VAL A 163 2.42 12.13 3.65
C VAL A 163 3.84 12.36 3.15
N PHE A 164 4.64 11.30 3.20
CA PHE A 164 6.02 11.26 2.76
C PHE A 164 6.07 10.58 1.40
N GLY A 165 6.36 11.35 0.37
CA GLY A 165 6.28 10.96 -1.03
C GLY A 165 5.13 11.68 -1.75
N SER A 166 5.25 11.79 -3.07
CA SER A 166 4.28 12.48 -3.92
C SER A 166 3.90 11.66 -5.17
N GLY A 167 4.06 10.33 -5.11
CA GLY A 167 3.74 9.42 -6.21
C GLY A 167 2.32 8.87 -6.16
N THR A 168 2.04 7.84 -6.97
CA THR A 168 0.72 7.20 -7.08
C THR A 168 0.15 6.74 -5.74
N GLN A 169 0.98 6.12 -4.89
CA GLN A 169 0.56 5.66 -3.56
C GLN A 169 0.22 6.83 -2.63
N ALA A 170 1.00 7.91 -2.63
CA ALA A 170 0.69 9.10 -1.84
C ALA A 170 -0.69 9.69 -2.23
N LYS A 171 -0.96 9.78 -3.53
CA LYS A 171 -2.23 10.27 -4.06
C LYS A 171 -3.41 9.40 -3.67
N SER A 172 -3.32 8.07 -3.84
CA SER A 172 -4.41 7.16 -3.47
C SER A 172 -4.63 7.11 -1.96
N HIS A 173 -3.58 7.17 -1.15
CA HIS A 173 -3.68 7.23 0.31
C HIS A 173 -4.40 8.49 0.77
N ILE A 174 -4.06 9.65 0.22
CA ILE A 174 -4.76 10.90 0.53
C ILE A 174 -6.24 10.77 0.20
N GLN A 175 -6.59 10.27 -0.98
CA GLN A 175 -7.99 10.13 -1.39
C GLN A 175 -8.77 9.15 -0.50
N VAL A 176 -8.23 7.96 -0.23
CA VAL A 176 -8.92 6.95 0.58
C VAL A 176 -9.01 7.35 2.04
N LEU A 177 -7.92 7.84 2.65
CA LEU A 177 -7.91 8.27 4.04
C LEU A 177 -8.80 9.49 4.26
N SER A 178 -8.83 10.46 3.33
CA SER A 178 -9.73 11.62 3.43
C SER A 178 -11.20 11.25 3.23
N THR A 179 -11.50 10.11 2.61
CA THR A 179 -12.87 9.57 2.54
C THR A 179 -13.28 8.89 3.85
N MET A 180 -12.32 8.37 4.60
CA MET A 180 -12.54 7.60 5.83
C MET A 180 -12.48 8.46 7.11
N PHE A 181 -11.74 9.57 7.08
CA PHE A 181 -11.45 10.40 8.25
C PHE A 181 -11.57 11.89 7.92
N ASP A 182 -12.04 12.66 8.90
CA ASP A 182 -12.21 14.11 8.82
C ASP A 182 -10.91 14.85 9.20
N PHE A 183 -9.92 14.81 8.29
CA PHE A 183 -8.67 15.56 8.44
C PHE A 183 -8.90 17.06 8.20
N GLN A 184 -8.29 17.89 9.05
CA GLN A 184 -8.28 19.35 8.92
C GLN A 184 -7.07 19.84 8.12
N GLU A 185 -5.97 19.08 8.13
CA GLU A 185 -4.72 19.45 7.45
C GLU A 185 -4.05 18.22 6.82
N ILE A 186 -3.56 18.40 5.59
CA ILE A 186 -2.68 17.44 4.90
C ILE A 186 -1.32 18.11 4.64
N ARG A 187 -0.25 17.47 5.11
CA ARG A 187 1.13 17.92 4.93
C ARG A 187 1.86 16.97 4.00
N ILE A 188 2.39 17.48 2.90
CA ILE A 188 3.09 16.67 1.91
C ILE A 188 4.56 17.02 1.93
N TRP A 189 5.40 16.03 2.23
CA TRP A 189 6.84 16.13 2.10
C TRP A 189 7.34 15.23 0.97
N ASN A 190 8.25 15.73 0.16
CA ASN A 190 9.02 14.93 -0.78
C ASN A 190 10.39 15.56 -1.00
N HIS A 191 11.40 14.73 -1.24
CA HIS A 191 12.76 15.20 -1.53
C HIS A 191 12.86 16.10 -2.79
N ARG A 192 11.94 15.93 -3.76
CA ARG A 192 11.76 16.85 -4.89
C ARG A 192 10.56 17.74 -4.63
N GLU A 193 10.82 19.02 -4.37
CA GLU A 193 9.82 20.06 -4.11
C GLU A 193 8.79 20.16 -5.25
N GLU A 194 9.24 20.23 -6.51
CA GLU A 194 8.37 20.35 -7.68
C GLU A 194 7.30 19.24 -7.73
N SER A 195 7.68 18.00 -7.43
CA SER A 195 6.75 16.87 -7.41
C SER A 195 5.71 16.98 -6.28
N ALA A 196 6.10 17.51 -5.12
CA ALA A 196 5.15 17.74 -4.03
C ALA A 196 4.20 18.90 -4.34
N LEU A 197 4.71 20.02 -4.86
CA LEU A 197 3.90 21.16 -5.27
C LEU A 197 2.89 20.79 -6.36
N SER A 198 3.28 19.94 -7.32
CA SER A 198 2.37 19.41 -8.34
C SER A 198 1.21 18.63 -7.70
N LEU A 199 1.49 17.73 -6.76
CA LEU A 199 0.46 16.97 -6.04
C LEU A 199 -0.44 17.89 -5.19
N VAL A 200 0.13 18.90 -4.53
CA VAL A 200 -0.67 19.91 -3.78
C VAL A 200 -1.62 20.64 -4.73
N GLY A 201 -1.15 21.06 -5.92
CA GLY A 201 -1.98 21.69 -6.95
C GLY A 201 -3.15 20.81 -7.39
N GLU A 202 -2.90 19.53 -7.67
CA GLU A 202 -3.96 18.56 -7.99
C GLU A 202 -4.98 18.40 -6.85
N LEU A 203 -4.52 18.35 -5.61
CA LEU A 203 -5.39 18.15 -4.44
C LEU A 203 -6.25 19.39 -4.13
N MET A 204 -5.69 20.59 -4.27
CA MET A 204 -6.46 21.83 -4.10
C MET A 204 -7.63 21.96 -5.09
N THR A 205 -7.57 21.28 -6.23
CA THR A 205 -8.69 21.26 -7.20
C THR A 205 -9.73 20.18 -6.93
N SER A 206 -9.42 19.21 -6.07
CA SER A 206 -10.24 18.00 -5.88
C SER A 206 -10.78 17.82 -4.46
N HIS A 207 -10.21 18.50 -3.46
CA HIS A 207 -10.61 18.38 -2.06
C HIS A 207 -10.55 19.73 -1.34
N GLU A 208 -11.41 19.90 -0.33
CA GLU A 208 -11.52 21.14 0.46
C GLU A 208 -10.57 21.18 1.69
N ILE A 209 -9.81 20.10 1.92
CA ILE A 209 -8.91 19.99 3.08
C ILE A 209 -7.69 20.88 2.87
N ARG A 210 -7.29 21.61 3.92
CA ARG A 210 -6.09 22.45 3.90
C ARG A 210 -4.85 21.59 3.61
N THR A 211 -4.37 21.67 2.38
CA THR A 211 -3.25 20.87 1.90
C THR A 211 -2.05 21.78 1.64
N ARG A 212 -0.87 21.44 2.18
CA ARG A 212 0.34 22.22 1.95
C ARG A 212 1.58 21.34 1.77
N PHE A 213 2.50 21.85 0.96
CA PHE A 213 3.87 21.37 0.95
C PHE A 213 4.58 21.79 2.24
N VAL A 214 5.44 20.92 2.75
CA VAL A 214 6.35 21.21 3.86
C VAL A 214 7.77 20.89 3.43
N ALA A 215 8.70 21.81 3.69
CA ALA A 215 10.07 21.73 3.17
C ALA A 215 10.92 20.69 3.91
N SER A 216 10.58 20.38 5.16
CA SER A 216 11.32 19.42 5.98
C SER A 216 10.48 18.21 6.40
N ALA A 217 11.10 17.05 6.35
CA ALA A 217 10.53 15.78 6.80
C ALA A 217 10.10 15.85 8.28
N ALA A 218 10.92 16.49 9.12
CA ALA A 218 10.63 16.68 10.54
C ALA A 218 9.40 17.57 10.78
N GLU A 219 9.22 18.65 10.01
CA GLU A 219 8.03 19.50 10.09
C GLU A 219 6.77 18.75 9.64
N ALA A 220 6.88 17.89 8.63
CA ALA A 220 5.77 17.04 8.17
C ALA A 220 5.29 16.13 9.31
N ALA A 221 6.23 15.42 9.95
CA ALA A 221 5.95 14.45 10.99
C ALA A 221 5.49 15.07 12.32
N ARG A 222 6.03 16.25 12.67
CA ARG A 222 5.73 16.91 13.93
C ARG A 222 4.24 17.15 14.07
N ASP A 223 3.66 16.73 15.19
CA ASP A 223 2.25 16.89 15.49
C ASP A 223 1.27 16.23 14.50
N ALA A 224 1.72 15.33 13.63
CA ALA A 224 0.82 14.51 12.80
C ALA A 224 0.09 13.44 13.64
N ASP A 225 -1.18 13.19 13.32
CA ASP A 225 -1.99 12.10 13.90
C ASP A 225 -1.89 10.82 13.08
N VAL A 226 -1.68 10.95 11.76
CA VAL A 226 -1.46 9.83 10.85
C VAL A 226 -0.33 10.22 9.92
N ILE A 227 0.60 9.30 9.70
CA ILE A 227 1.73 9.46 8.80
C ILE A 227 1.71 8.32 7.80
N VAL A 228 1.76 8.66 6.51
CA VAL A 228 1.93 7.69 5.42
C VAL A 228 3.34 7.84 4.87
N THR A 229 4.12 6.76 4.86
CA THR A 229 5.38 6.70 4.11
C THR A 229 5.17 5.87 2.86
N ALA A 230 5.23 6.55 1.71
CA ALA A 230 5.00 5.98 0.39
C ALA A 230 6.15 6.38 -0.55
N THR A 231 7.38 6.02 -0.14
CA THR A 231 8.61 6.40 -0.84
C THR A 231 9.30 5.20 -1.48
N SER A 232 10.11 5.45 -2.50
CA SER A 232 11.05 4.48 -3.05
C SER A 232 12.45 4.62 -2.44
N SER A 233 12.57 5.23 -1.26
CA SER A 233 13.86 5.44 -0.61
C SER A 233 14.38 4.11 -0.06
N PRO A 234 15.64 3.74 -0.31
CA PRO A 234 16.26 2.60 0.36
C PRO A 234 16.74 2.96 1.78
N LYS A 235 16.68 4.25 2.17
CA LYS A 235 17.15 4.76 3.47
C LYS A 235 16.03 5.42 4.26
N PRO A 236 16.09 5.39 5.62
CA PRO A 236 15.05 5.95 6.46
C PRO A 236 14.72 7.41 6.13
N VAL A 237 13.43 7.68 5.93
CA VAL A 237 12.88 9.03 5.69
C VAL A 237 12.11 9.58 6.89
N LEU A 238 11.79 8.73 7.87
CA LEU A 238 11.06 9.09 9.09
C LEU A 238 11.87 8.66 10.33
N GLN A 239 11.97 9.57 11.31
CA GLN A 239 12.70 9.36 12.56
C GLN A 239 11.75 9.41 13.76
N ALA A 240 12.05 8.64 14.82
CA ALA A 240 11.23 8.54 16.02
C ALA A 240 11.04 9.89 16.73
N ASP A 241 12.13 10.65 16.89
CA ASP A 241 12.16 11.91 17.66
C ASP A 241 11.40 13.06 16.97
N TRP A 242 10.82 12.83 15.79
CA TRP A 242 9.95 13.81 15.12
C TRP A 242 8.47 13.60 15.43
N LEU A 243 8.11 12.43 15.97
CA LEU A 243 6.74 12.05 16.24
C LEU A 243 6.24 12.66 17.56
N LYS A 244 4.91 12.81 17.70
CA LYS A 244 4.30 13.17 18.99
C LYS A 244 4.77 12.19 20.06
N GLU A 245 5.24 12.69 21.20
CA GLU A 245 5.63 11.83 22.33
C GLU A 245 4.40 11.18 22.98
N ALA A 246 4.56 9.93 23.43
CA ALA A 246 3.88 9.47 24.64
C ALA A 246 4.73 9.87 25.84
N ALA A 247 4.09 10.42 26.86
CA ALA A 247 4.74 10.79 28.12
C ALA A 247 5.63 9.65 28.64
N HIS A 248 6.94 9.85 28.57
CA HIS A 248 7.92 9.00 29.21
C HIS A 248 7.95 9.31 30.71
N VAL A 249 7.55 8.34 31.53
CA VAL A 249 7.73 8.37 32.99
C VAL A 249 8.99 7.56 33.32
N ASN A 250 10.02 8.26 33.80
CA ASN A 250 11.26 7.65 34.29
C ASN A 250 11.00 6.72 35.49
N GLY A 251 11.51 5.50 35.41
CA GLY A 251 11.59 4.60 36.56
C GLY A 251 12.74 4.98 37.50
N ALA A 252 12.42 5.71 38.56
CA ALA A 252 12.85 5.42 39.94
C ALA A 252 11.90 6.20 40.88
N CYS A 253 11.11 5.47 41.68
CA CYS A 253 10.07 6.04 42.56
C CYS A 253 10.59 7.14 43.52
N THR A 254 9.86 8.27 43.62
CA THR A 254 9.31 8.86 44.87
C THR A 254 8.58 10.19 44.60
N HIS A 255 7.30 10.25 44.96
CA HIS A 255 6.57 11.41 45.52
C HIS A 255 6.63 12.80 44.82
N ILE A 256 5.55 13.19 44.12
CA ILE A 256 4.57 14.25 44.48
C ILE A 256 3.84 14.86 43.27
N CYS A 257 2.50 14.84 43.40
CA CYS A 257 1.42 15.65 42.84
C CYS A 257 1.30 15.94 41.33
N TRP A 258 0.34 15.20 40.77
CA TRP A 258 -0.65 15.61 39.78
C TRP A 258 -1.29 16.98 40.07
N CYS A 259 -1.34 17.86 39.05
CA CYS A 259 -2.39 18.86 38.83
C CYS A 259 -2.32 19.29 37.35
N GLY A 260 -3.20 18.74 36.51
CA GLY A 260 -3.37 19.16 35.12
C GLY A 260 -4.19 18.16 34.33
N ASN A 261 -5.50 18.42 34.22
CA ASN A 261 -6.34 17.79 33.20
C ASN A 261 -5.88 18.32 31.83
N TYR A 262 -4.96 17.61 31.20
CA TYR A 262 -4.64 17.77 29.80
C TYR A 262 -5.15 16.53 29.07
N GLU A 263 -6.03 16.75 28.11
CA GLU A 263 -6.49 15.71 27.18
C GLU A 263 -5.27 15.04 26.56
N LYS A 264 -5.21 13.72 26.68
CA LYS A 264 -4.09 12.89 26.23
C LYS A 264 -4.10 12.83 24.70
N THR A 265 -3.42 13.75 24.01
CA THR A 265 -3.16 13.59 22.58
C THR A 265 -2.02 12.60 22.40
N ARG A 266 -2.36 11.37 21.98
CA ARG A 266 -1.44 10.23 21.81
C ARG A 266 -1.16 9.94 20.33
N ILE A 267 -0.18 9.05 20.11
CA ILE A 267 0.81 9.03 19.02
C ILE A 267 0.23 8.70 17.63
N GLY A 268 0.92 9.16 16.58
CA GLY A 268 0.51 8.95 15.19
C GLY A 268 0.71 7.53 14.66
N VAL A 269 -0.21 7.09 13.80
CA VAL A 269 -0.09 5.82 13.05
C VAL A 269 0.86 6.03 11.90
N VAL A 270 1.89 5.18 11.78
CA VAL A 270 2.73 5.15 10.58
C VAL A 270 2.26 4.02 9.67
N ALA A 271 1.59 4.36 8.57
CA ALA A 271 1.28 3.44 7.49
C ALA A 271 2.46 3.42 6.51
N ALA A 272 3.25 2.36 6.57
CA ALA A 272 4.51 2.22 5.84
C ALA A 272 4.37 1.22 4.70
N VAL A 273 4.40 1.73 3.47
CA VAL A 273 4.06 1.01 2.23
C VAL A 273 5.27 0.83 1.31
N GLY A 274 6.39 1.50 1.58
CA GLY A 274 7.65 1.37 0.85
C GLY A 274 8.50 0.18 1.30
N ALA A 275 9.79 0.19 0.93
CA ALA A 275 10.78 -0.80 1.36
C ALA A 275 10.38 -2.30 1.27
N PRO A 276 9.80 -2.79 0.15
CA PRO A 276 9.43 -4.21 -0.01
C PRO A 276 10.63 -5.09 -0.37
N ARG A 277 11.83 -4.72 0.09
CA ARG A 277 13.09 -5.44 -0.13
C ARG A 277 13.88 -5.44 1.15
N LEU A 278 14.59 -6.54 1.40
CA LEU A 278 15.36 -6.75 2.62
C LEU A 278 16.44 -5.69 2.86
N ASP A 279 16.97 -5.09 1.80
CA ASP A 279 18.00 -4.06 1.84
C ASP A 279 17.44 -2.62 1.87
N TRP A 280 16.11 -2.44 1.85
CA TRP A 280 15.47 -1.13 1.91
C TRP A 280 14.89 -0.87 3.28
N GLN A 281 14.92 0.38 3.72
CA GLN A 281 14.34 0.79 4.98
C GLN A 281 13.79 2.21 4.85
N GLU A 282 12.51 2.44 5.13
CA GLU A 282 11.89 3.77 5.07
C GLU A 282 11.68 4.37 6.47
N LEU A 283 11.62 3.52 7.50
CA LEU A 283 11.48 3.90 8.91
C LEU A 283 12.77 3.63 9.67
N SER A 284 13.23 4.56 10.50
CA SER A 284 14.46 4.32 11.27
C SER A 284 14.30 3.13 12.23
N SER A 285 15.39 2.41 12.49
CA SER A 285 15.34 1.24 13.38
C SER A 285 14.88 1.61 14.79
N ASP A 286 15.26 2.80 15.27
CA ASP A 286 14.81 3.32 16.55
C ASP A 286 13.28 3.53 16.60
N LEU A 287 12.69 4.07 15.52
CA LEU A 287 11.23 4.19 15.39
C LEU A 287 10.57 2.81 15.46
N MET A 288 11.05 1.86 14.65
CA MET A 288 10.51 0.50 14.61
C MET A 288 10.60 -0.20 15.97
N LEU A 289 11.72 -0.04 16.70
CA LEU A 289 11.94 -0.64 18.02
C LEU A 289 11.10 -0.01 19.14
N LYS A 290 10.76 1.28 19.03
CA LYS A 290 9.89 2.00 19.98
C LYS A 290 8.40 1.81 19.71
N SER A 291 8.04 1.16 18.59
CA SER A 291 6.65 1.04 18.14
C SER A 291 6.04 -0.31 18.46
N VAL A 292 4.72 -0.34 18.61
CA VAL A 292 3.90 -1.54 18.48
C VAL A 292 3.67 -1.78 16.99
N VAL A 293 4.32 -2.82 16.46
CA VAL A 293 4.36 -3.09 15.02
C VAL A 293 3.28 -4.08 14.62
N TYR A 294 2.39 -3.64 13.74
CA TYR A 294 1.39 -4.44 13.05
C TYR A 294 1.79 -4.65 11.59
N VAL A 295 1.41 -5.78 11.04
CA VAL A 295 1.68 -6.12 9.64
C VAL A 295 0.39 -6.58 8.95
N ASP A 296 0.38 -6.59 7.63
CA ASP A 296 -0.68 -7.21 6.84
C ASP A 296 -0.60 -8.75 6.91
N SER A 297 0.61 -9.30 6.75
CA SER A 297 0.92 -10.73 6.94
C SER A 297 2.27 -10.91 7.62
N VAL A 298 2.34 -11.75 8.67
CA VAL A 298 3.61 -12.07 9.35
C VAL A 298 4.58 -12.75 8.39
N GLU A 299 4.10 -13.71 7.61
CA GLU A 299 4.94 -14.48 6.68
C GLU A 299 5.54 -13.57 5.59
N GLY A 300 4.73 -12.67 5.02
CA GLY A 300 5.20 -11.67 4.07
C GLY A 300 6.21 -10.70 4.70
N ALA A 301 5.89 -10.17 5.88
CA ALA A 301 6.73 -9.21 6.60
C ALA A 301 8.14 -9.74 6.88
N LEU A 302 8.24 -10.98 7.35
CA LEU A 302 9.53 -11.63 7.63
C LEU A 302 10.33 -11.95 6.36
N SER A 303 9.65 -12.14 5.23
CA SER A 303 10.26 -12.53 3.96
C SER A 303 10.71 -11.33 3.11
N GLU A 304 9.99 -10.20 3.20
CA GLU A 304 10.12 -9.10 2.23
C GLU A 304 10.42 -7.73 2.86
N SER A 305 10.03 -7.49 4.12
CA SER A 305 10.13 -6.16 4.70
C SER A 305 11.52 -5.88 5.25
N GLY A 306 12.25 -5.00 4.57
CA GLY A 306 13.53 -4.52 5.10
C GLY A 306 13.38 -3.67 6.36
N ASP A 307 12.27 -2.94 6.55
CA ASP A 307 12.02 -2.24 7.83
C ASP A 307 11.96 -3.22 9.00
N ILE A 308 11.35 -4.40 8.84
CA ILE A 308 11.30 -5.43 9.89
C ILE A 308 12.66 -6.11 10.03
N VAL A 309 13.23 -6.59 8.92
CA VAL A 309 14.44 -7.42 8.95
C VAL A 309 15.67 -6.61 9.39
N GLN A 310 15.82 -5.36 8.94
CA GLN A 310 16.96 -4.51 9.30
C GLN A 310 16.84 -3.96 10.72
N SER A 311 15.63 -3.55 11.16
CA SER A 311 15.43 -3.04 12.52
C SER A 311 15.42 -4.15 13.58
N ARG A 312 15.09 -5.39 13.18
CA ARG A 312 14.80 -6.52 14.08
C ARG A 312 13.65 -6.24 15.04
N ALA A 313 12.76 -5.32 14.69
CA ALA A 313 11.58 -5.03 15.48
C ALA A 313 10.67 -6.27 15.56
N ARG A 314 10.10 -6.47 16.75
CA ARG A 314 9.17 -7.57 16.98
C ARG A 314 7.82 -7.20 16.37
N ILE A 315 7.30 -8.07 15.51
CA ILE A 315 5.91 -8.00 15.06
C ILE A 315 5.01 -8.35 16.25
N TYR A 316 4.09 -7.46 16.58
CA TYR A 316 3.11 -7.66 17.66
C TYR A 316 1.93 -8.52 17.19
N ALA A 317 1.34 -8.17 16.04
CA ALA A 317 0.18 -8.85 15.47
C ALA A 317 0.02 -8.58 13.97
N GLU A 318 -0.77 -9.41 13.29
CA GLU A 318 -1.40 -9.03 12.02
C GLU A 318 -2.56 -8.08 12.29
N ILE A 319 -2.83 -7.17 11.36
CA ILE A 319 -3.93 -6.22 11.52
C ILE A 319 -5.29 -6.93 11.59
N GLY A 320 -5.45 -8.05 10.88
CA GLY A 320 -6.67 -8.87 10.93
C GLY A 320 -6.99 -9.40 12.33
N GLU A 321 -5.98 -9.70 13.16
CA GLU A 321 -6.17 -10.12 14.55
C GLU A 321 -6.75 -9.00 15.44
N VAL A 322 -6.45 -7.73 15.10
CA VAL A 322 -7.04 -6.55 15.76
C VAL A 322 -8.47 -6.34 15.29
N VAL A 323 -8.74 -6.52 13.99
CA VAL A 323 -10.11 -6.47 13.43
C VAL A 323 -11.00 -7.54 14.07
N LEU A 324 -10.45 -8.73 14.34
CA LEU A 324 -11.12 -9.80 15.07
C LEU A 324 -11.37 -9.50 16.56
N GLY A 325 -10.68 -8.51 17.13
CA GLY A 325 -10.69 -8.25 18.58
C GLY A 325 -9.87 -9.25 19.40
N THR A 326 -9.04 -10.08 18.76
CA THR A 326 -8.16 -11.06 19.43
C THR A 326 -6.84 -10.47 19.92
N LYS A 327 -6.46 -9.30 19.39
CA LYS A 327 -5.28 -8.52 19.78
C LYS A 327 -5.68 -7.10 20.13
N GLU A 328 -4.96 -6.52 21.10
CA GLU A 328 -5.17 -5.12 21.46
C GLU A 328 -4.69 -4.20 20.33
N ASN A 329 -5.28 -3.01 20.25
CA ASN A 329 -4.95 -2.05 19.20
C ASN A 329 -3.85 -1.06 19.57
N HIS A 330 -3.50 -0.95 20.86
CA HIS A 330 -2.48 -0.04 21.37
C HIS A 330 -2.58 1.40 20.83
N ARG A 331 -3.81 1.92 20.56
CA ARG A 331 -4.05 3.29 20.03
C ARG A 331 -3.45 4.43 20.86
N ASN A 332 -2.98 4.11 22.05
CA ASN A 332 -2.39 5.02 23.02
C ASN A 332 -0.86 5.06 22.95
N GLU A 333 -0.25 4.24 22.10
CA GLU A 333 1.18 4.05 21.93
C GLU A 333 1.58 4.38 20.48
N MET A 334 2.89 4.35 20.20
CA MET A 334 3.38 4.51 18.84
C MET A 334 3.04 3.24 18.06
N THR A 335 2.14 3.33 17.08
CA THR A 335 1.77 2.17 16.27
C THR A 335 2.30 2.31 14.85
N VAL A 336 2.91 1.24 14.33
CA VAL A 336 3.31 1.14 12.93
C VAL A 336 2.46 0.06 12.28
N PHE A 337 1.85 0.37 11.14
CA PHE A 337 1.32 -0.63 10.23
C PHE A 337 2.25 -0.74 9.03
N LYS A 338 2.98 -1.86 8.94
CA LYS A 338 3.84 -2.17 7.81
C LYS A 338 3.05 -3.01 6.81
N SER A 339 2.79 -2.43 5.63
CA SER A 339 2.13 -3.10 4.52
C SER A 339 3.11 -3.43 3.40
N LEU A 340 3.05 -4.66 2.93
CA LEU A 340 3.76 -5.17 1.75
C LEU A 340 2.78 -5.47 0.60
N GLY A 341 1.51 -5.58 0.94
CA GLY A 341 0.40 -5.90 0.06
C GLY A 341 0.17 -7.39 -0.07
N MET A 342 -1.09 -7.77 0.01
CA MET A 342 -1.54 -9.14 -0.02
C MET A 342 -2.32 -9.44 -1.30
N ALA A 343 -2.14 -10.64 -1.85
CA ALA A 343 -2.86 -11.08 -3.04
C ALA A 343 -4.39 -11.10 -2.84
N ILE A 344 -4.87 -11.37 -1.62
CA ILE A 344 -6.29 -11.35 -1.28
C ILE A 344 -6.89 -9.95 -1.41
N GLU A 345 -6.13 -8.90 -1.08
CA GLU A 345 -6.57 -7.51 -1.29
C GLU A 345 -6.77 -7.21 -2.77
N ASP A 346 -5.88 -7.72 -3.63
CA ASP A 346 -6.01 -7.60 -5.08
C ASP A 346 -7.21 -8.40 -5.60
N ALA A 347 -7.43 -9.63 -5.09
CA ALA A 347 -8.52 -10.51 -5.49
C ALA A 347 -9.90 -9.93 -5.13
N LEU A 348 -10.04 -9.40 -3.91
CA LEU A 348 -11.27 -8.77 -3.41
C LEU A 348 -11.58 -7.47 -4.15
N ALA A 349 -10.55 -6.64 -4.38
CA ALA A 349 -10.70 -5.42 -5.19
C ALA A 349 -11.10 -5.76 -6.64
N ALA A 350 -10.52 -6.82 -7.22
CA ALA A 350 -10.84 -7.26 -8.56
C ALA A 350 -12.30 -7.73 -8.69
N GLU A 351 -12.80 -8.53 -7.76
CA GLU A 351 -14.21 -8.95 -7.77
C GLU A 351 -15.15 -7.76 -7.60
N LEU A 352 -14.84 -6.81 -6.71
CA LEU A 352 -15.62 -5.58 -6.55
C LEU A 352 -15.70 -4.81 -7.88
N VAL A 353 -14.56 -4.60 -8.54
CA VAL A 353 -14.51 -3.88 -9.83
C VAL A 353 -15.27 -4.64 -10.90
N TYR A 354 -15.07 -5.96 -11.00
CA TYR A 354 -15.77 -6.80 -11.96
C TYR A 354 -17.28 -6.73 -11.80
N ARG A 355 -17.79 -6.89 -10.57
CA ARG A 355 -19.22 -6.84 -10.26
C ARG A 355 -19.83 -5.53 -10.71
N HIS A 356 -19.24 -4.39 -10.32
CA HIS A 356 -19.75 -3.07 -10.69
C HIS A 356 -19.65 -2.82 -12.20
N ALA A 357 -18.55 -3.19 -12.84
CA ALA A 357 -18.37 -3.01 -14.29
C ALA A 357 -19.34 -3.85 -15.13
N VAL A 358 -19.75 -5.03 -14.65
CA VAL A 358 -20.74 -5.88 -15.32
C VAL A 358 -22.17 -5.39 -15.08
N THR A 359 -22.48 -4.85 -13.90
CA THR A 359 -23.81 -4.31 -13.60
C THR A 359 -24.09 -2.99 -14.31
N GLU A 360 -23.10 -2.12 -14.49
CA GLU A 360 -23.27 -0.82 -15.19
C GLU A 360 -23.49 -0.94 -16.70
N LYS A 361 -23.31 -2.12 -17.28
CA LYS A 361 -23.58 -2.41 -18.70
C LYS A 361 -25.02 -2.91 -18.96
N LYS A 362 -25.84 -3.04 -17.92
CA LYS A 362 -27.29 -3.26 -18.02
C LYS A 362 -28.02 -1.98 -17.65
#